data_AF-A0A933N6W6-F1
#
_entry.id   AF-A0A933N6W6-F1
#
_cell.length_a   1.000
_cell.length_b   1.000
_cell.length_c   1.000
_cell.angle_alpha   90.00
_cell.angle_beta   90.00
_cell.angle_gamma   90.00
#
_symmetry.space_group_name_H-M   'P 1'
#
loop_
_entity.id
_entity.type
_entity.pdbx_description
1 polymer ?
#
loop_
_entity_poly.entity_id
_entity_poly.type
_entity_poly.pdbx_seq_one_letter_code
_entity_poly.pdbx_strand_id
1 'polypeptide(L)'
;MNEPASKARGASGRRVDRALVIFEAIVALTVVAAIAGRGHDPASVVFFVFAAGAIAATGWFLLRMFTSLQDRALDVAGRIEDRERAQLEAEKSILLQGIKEFEADAGTGKVDDADYEHLRKTAEARAVEIIRRLKAKDDLYAEKARELVKKKVGARPAIAEPIAKGAKVLPELREGVPYAHAKSFDDTAAKLVVTADRGLCGACGGDNAASSNFCTSCGRPLLPEAA
;
A
#
# COMPACT_ATOMS: atom_id res chain seq x y z
N MET A 1 -27.65 25.12 28.03
CA MET A 1 -27.96 26.25 27.14
C MET A 1 -27.70 25.80 25.70
N ASN A 2 -28.81 25.58 24.98
CA ASN A 2 -29.04 25.73 23.54
C ASN A 2 -28.04 25.17 22.51
N GLU A 3 -28.43 24.06 21.87
CA GLU A 3 -28.19 23.81 20.44
C GLU A 3 -29.12 24.72 19.60
N PRO A 4 -28.78 25.09 18.35
CA PRO A 4 -29.27 24.23 17.27
C PRO A 4 -28.45 24.18 15.97
N ALA A 5 -28.47 22.98 15.37
CA ALA A 5 -28.72 22.72 13.95
C ALA A 5 -27.80 23.37 12.90
N SER A 6 -26.74 22.64 12.51
CA SER A 6 -26.08 22.84 11.22
C SER A 6 -27.03 22.40 10.10
N LYS A 7 -27.53 23.40 9.40
CA LYS A 7 -28.56 23.37 8.37
C LYS A 7 -28.10 22.51 7.19
N ALA A 8 -28.81 21.41 6.94
CA ALA A 8 -28.71 20.59 5.74
C ALA A 8 -28.99 21.42 4.47
N ARG A 9 -27.95 22.01 3.87
CA ARG A 9 -27.98 22.59 2.51
C ARG A 9 -27.16 21.70 1.59
N GLY A 10 -27.81 20.73 0.95
CA GLY A 10 -27.10 19.87 -0.01
C GLY A 10 -27.98 18.98 -0.90
N ALA A 11 -29.31 19.12 -0.84
CA ALA A 11 -30.23 18.24 -1.55
C ALA A 11 -30.97 18.89 -2.73
N SER A 12 -30.97 20.24 -2.86
CA SER A 12 -31.74 20.90 -3.93
C SER A 12 -30.98 21.02 -5.26
N GLY A 13 -29.64 21.01 -5.28
CA GLY A 13 -28.86 21.13 -6.53
C GLY A 13 -29.01 19.93 -7.48
N ARG A 14 -29.11 18.70 -6.95
CA ARG A 14 -29.10 17.47 -7.76
C ARG A 14 -30.36 17.20 -8.58
N ARG A 15 -31.50 17.84 -8.25
CA ARG A 15 -32.75 17.65 -9.02
C ARG A 15 -32.87 18.60 -10.19
N VAL A 16 -32.29 19.80 -10.08
CA VAL A 16 -32.36 20.83 -11.12
C VAL A 16 -31.49 20.44 -12.33
N ASP A 17 -30.31 19.85 -12.11
CA ASP A 17 -29.45 19.36 -13.20
C ASP A 17 -30.09 18.21 -14.01
N ARG A 18 -30.83 17.33 -13.35
CA ARG A 18 -31.52 16.21 -14.02
C ARG A 18 -32.63 16.70 -14.93
N ALA A 19 -33.40 17.69 -14.48
CA ALA A 19 -34.49 18.27 -15.26
C ALA A 19 -33.94 19.03 -16.48
N LEU A 20 -32.83 19.75 -16.33
CA LEU A 20 -32.20 20.48 -17.43
C LEU A 20 -31.66 19.54 -18.52
N VAL A 21 -31.01 18.43 -18.14
CA VAL A 21 -30.49 17.48 -19.12
C VAL A 21 -31.60 16.67 -19.82
N ILE A 22 -32.67 16.32 -19.09
CA ILE A 22 -33.84 15.68 -19.71
C ILE A 22 -34.50 16.65 -20.70
N PHE A 23 -34.59 17.93 -20.37
CA PHE A 23 -35.14 18.95 -21.25
C PHE A 23 -34.29 19.15 -22.52
N GLU A 24 -32.96 19.27 -22.39
CA GLU A 24 -32.02 19.32 -23.51
C GLU A 24 -32.14 18.10 -24.43
N ALA A 25 -32.26 16.89 -23.86
CA ALA A 25 -32.42 15.66 -24.63
C ALA A 25 -33.75 15.63 -25.40
N ILE A 26 -34.85 16.10 -24.78
CA ILE A 26 -36.16 16.20 -25.45
C ILE A 26 -36.11 17.23 -26.59
N VAL A 27 -35.49 18.40 -26.36
CA VAL A 27 -35.34 19.43 -27.39
C VAL A 27 -34.52 18.89 -28.57
N ALA A 28 -33.38 18.24 -28.33
CA ALA A 28 -32.57 17.65 -29.38
C ALA A 28 -33.35 16.58 -30.18
N LEU A 29 -34.10 15.71 -29.49
CA LEU A 29 -34.93 14.68 -30.12
C LEU A 29 -36.04 15.31 -31.01
N THR A 30 -36.69 16.36 -30.52
CA THR A 30 -37.75 17.06 -31.27
C THR A 30 -37.22 17.79 -32.51
N VAL A 31 -36.02 18.39 -32.44
CA VAL A 31 -35.37 19.06 -33.57
C VAL A 31 -34.96 18.04 -34.65
N VAL A 32 -34.37 16.90 -34.25
CA VAL A 32 -34.01 15.83 -35.18
C VAL A 32 -35.25 15.25 -35.87
N ALA A 33 -36.33 14.99 -35.13
CA ALA A 33 -37.59 14.53 -35.69
C ALA A 33 -38.21 15.56 -36.67
N ALA A 34 -38.14 16.86 -36.35
CA ALA A 34 -38.68 17.93 -37.19
C ALA A 34 -37.89 18.17 -38.49
N ILE A 35 -36.58 17.92 -38.49
CA ILE A 35 -35.71 18.03 -39.66
C ILE A 35 -35.83 16.77 -40.54
N ALA A 36 -35.81 15.59 -39.94
CA ALA A 36 -35.87 14.33 -40.68
C ALA A 36 -37.28 14.05 -41.27
N GLY A 37 -38.35 14.51 -40.60
CA GLY A 37 -39.74 14.29 -41.03
C GLY A 37 -40.20 15.07 -42.26
N ARG A 38 -39.40 16.01 -42.79
CA ARG A 38 -39.79 16.83 -43.96
C ARG A 38 -39.43 16.26 -45.32
N GLY A 39 -38.67 15.17 -45.41
CA GLY A 39 -38.27 14.62 -46.72
C GLY A 39 -37.58 13.26 -46.73
N HIS A 40 -37.48 12.56 -45.61
CA HIS A 40 -36.81 11.25 -45.54
C HIS A 40 -37.80 10.11 -45.29
N ASP A 41 -37.44 8.94 -45.81
CA ASP A 41 -38.15 7.67 -45.56
C ASP A 41 -38.30 7.44 -44.04
N PRO A 42 -39.47 7.02 -43.53
CA PRO A 42 -39.70 6.75 -42.10
C PRO A 42 -38.62 5.86 -41.47
N ALA A 43 -38.01 4.93 -42.22
CA ALA A 43 -36.89 4.13 -41.71
C ALA A 43 -35.67 4.97 -41.31
N SER A 44 -35.33 5.99 -42.11
CA SER A 44 -34.21 6.90 -41.83
C SER A 44 -34.48 7.78 -40.61
N VAL A 45 -35.72 8.24 -40.43
CA VAL A 45 -36.14 9.03 -39.27
C VAL A 45 -35.93 8.23 -37.98
N VAL A 46 -36.35 6.96 -37.97
CA VAL A 46 -36.17 6.07 -36.81
C VAL A 46 -34.67 5.88 -36.50
N PHE A 47 -33.84 5.64 -37.51
CA PHE A 47 -32.40 5.49 -37.33
C PHE A 47 -31.76 6.73 -36.67
N PHE A 48 -32.07 7.94 -37.16
CA PHE A 48 -31.53 9.18 -36.60
C PHE A 48 -31.97 9.44 -35.16
N VAL A 49 -33.21 9.09 -34.81
CA VAL A 49 -33.72 9.19 -33.43
C VAL A 49 -32.95 8.26 -32.50
N PHE A 50 -32.72 7.00 -32.90
CA PHE A 50 -31.92 6.06 -32.10
C PHE A 50 -30.45 6.49 -31.99
N ALA A 51 -29.84 6.96 -33.07
CA ALA A 51 -28.47 7.45 -33.07
C ALA A 51 -28.29 8.66 -32.15
N ALA A 52 -29.20 9.64 -32.21
CA ALA A 52 -29.20 10.79 -31.31
C ALA A 52 -29.38 10.37 -29.84
N GLY A 53 -30.30 9.43 -29.57
CA GLY A 53 -30.51 8.88 -28.23
C GLY A 53 -29.26 8.17 -27.68
N ALA A 54 -28.56 7.39 -28.51
CA ALA A 54 -27.33 6.71 -28.11
C ALA A 54 -26.19 7.70 -27.77
N ILE A 55 -26.04 8.77 -28.56
CA ILE A 55 -25.05 9.84 -28.29
C ILE A 55 -25.40 10.54 -26.98
N ALA A 56 -26.66 10.92 -26.77
CA ALA A 56 -27.11 11.57 -25.54
C ALA A 56 -26.91 10.67 -24.30
N ALA A 57 -27.25 9.38 -24.40
CA ALA A 57 -27.02 8.42 -23.33
C ALA A 57 -25.52 8.27 -23.01
N THR A 58 -24.67 8.20 -24.04
CA THR A 58 -23.21 8.12 -23.86
C THR A 58 -22.67 9.37 -23.18
N GLY A 59 -23.10 10.56 -23.61
CA GLY A 59 -22.76 11.83 -22.96
C GLY A 59 -23.20 11.86 -21.50
N TRP A 60 -24.41 11.38 -21.19
CA TRP A 60 -24.89 11.25 -19.81
C TRP A 60 -24.05 10.27 -18.98
N PHE A 61 -23.69 9.11 -19.51
CA PHE A 61 -22.83 8.15 -18.82
C PHE A 61 -21.43 8.71 -18.56
N LEU A 62 -20.87 9.45 -19.51
CA LEU A 62 -19.59 10.14 -19.33
C LEU A 62 -19.70 11.21 -18.24
N LEU A 63 -20.72 12.07 -18.28
CA LEU A 63 -20.95 13.07 -17.22
C LEU A 63 -21.18 12.41 -15.85
N ARG A 64 -21.94 11.31 -15.80
CA ARG A 64 -22.14 10.50 -14.58
C ARG A 64 -20.82 9.93 -14.06
N MET A 65 -19.94 9.47 -14.95
CA MET A 65 -18.61 8.97 -14.60
C MET A 65 -17.72 10.09 -14.06
N PHE A 66 -17.64 11.23 -14.77
CA PHE A 66 -16.86 12.39 -14.34
C PHE A 66 -17.34 12.97 -13.02
N THR A 67 -18.65 13.10 -12.83
CA THR A 67 -19.23 13.55 -11.54
C THR A 67 -19.01 12.55 -10.42
N SER A 68 -18.95 11.24 -10.71
CA SER A 68 -18.57 10.23 -9.73
C SER A 68 -17.08 10.30 -9.37
N LEU A 69 -16.21 10.61 -10.33
CA LEU A 69 -14.77 10.85 -10.08
C LEU A 69 -14.54 12.13 -9.27
N GLN A 70 -15.40 13.14 -9.42
CA GLN A 70 -15.38 14.38 -8.66
C GLN A 70 -16.10 14.28 -7.31
N ASP A 71 -16.63 13.11 -6.94
CA ASP A 71 -17.30 12.95 -5.65
C ASP A 71 -16.27 13.07 -4.52
N ARG A 72 -16.29 14.21 -3.83
CA ARG A 72 -15.47 14.49 -2.64
C ARG A 72 -15.66 13.47 -1.52
N ALA A 73 -16.72 12.63 -1.56
CA ALA A 73 -16.86 11.51 -0.64
C ALA A 73 -15.84 10.37 -0.88
N LEU A 74 -15.32 10.26 -2.11
CA LEU A 74 -14.26 9.33 -2.53
C LEU A 74 -12.86 9.96 -2.43
N ASP A 75 -12.77 11.26 -2.14
CA ASP A 75 -11.52 11.95 -1.82
C ASP A 75 -11.03 11.51 -0.42
N VAL A 76 -10.53 10.28 -0.36
CA VAL A 76 -9.79 9.74 0.79
C VAL A 76 -8.36 10.31 0.78
N ALA A 77 -7.88 10.78 -0.38
CA ALA A 77 -6.57 11.38 -0.58
C ALA A 77 -6.45 12.79 0.02
N GLY A 78 -7.53 13.56 0.08
CA GLY A 78 -7.58 14.88 0.72
C GLY A 78 -7.67 14.86 2.25
N ARG A 79 -7.60 13.68 2.88
CA ARG A 79 -7.83 13.51 4.32
C ARG A 79 -6.53 13.70 5.10
N ILE A 80 -6.16 14.96 5.33
CA ILE A 80 -5.25 15.42 6.39
C ILE A 80 -3.88 14.70 6.29
N GLU A 81 -2.92 15.31 5.58
CA GLU A 81 -1.51 15.10 5.94
C GLU A 81 -1.42 15.33 7.46
N ASP A 82 -1.36 14.24 8.22
CA ASP A 82 -1.19 14.28 9.66
C ASP A 82 0.25 14.78 9.84
N ARG A 83 0.43 16.11 9.77
CA ARG A 83 1.75 16.76 9.79
C ARG A 83 2.56 16.30 10.98
N GLU A 84 1.88 16.01 12.09
CA GLU A 84 2.47 15.41 13.27
C GLU A 84 3.00 13.99 13.00
N ARG A 85 2.26 13.14 12.27
CA ARG A 85 2.75 11.82 11.83
C ARG A 85 3.97 11.97 10.92
N ALA A 86 3.92 12.84 9.92
CA ALA A 86 5.05 13.06 9.01
C ALA A 86 6.30 13.56 9.75
N GLN A 87 6.14 14.46 10.72
CA GLN A 87 7.22 14.92 11.60
C GLN A 87 7.81 13.77 12.43
N LEU A 88 6.96 12.92 13.03
CA LEU A 88 7.39 11.76 13.80
C LEU A 88 8.12 10.72 12.93
N GLU A 89 7.65 10.49 11.71
CA GLU A 89 8.32 9.59 10.75
C GLU A 89 9.68 10.15 10.30
N ALA A 90 9.78 11.46 10.08
CA ALA A 90 11.06 12.13 9.81
C ALA A 90 12.02 12.04 11.00
N GLU A 91 11.59 12.36 12.22
CA GLU A 91 12.40 12.26 13.44
C GLU A 91 12.89 10.83 13.68
N LYS A 92 12.02 9.83 13.48
CA LYS A 92 12.42 8.41 13.52
C LYS A 92 13.53 8.10 12.53
N SER A 93 13.41 8.56 11.28
CA SER A 93 14.40 8.27 10.24
C SER A 93 15.77 8.86 10.58
N ILE A 94 15.80 10.09 11.09
CA ILE A 94 17.02 10.78 11.54
C ILE A 94 17.66 10.04 12.71
N LEU A 95 16.88 9.60 13.71
CA LEU A 95 17.43 8.85 14.86
C LEU A 95 18.03 7.51 14.45
N LEU A 96 17.36 6.76 13.57
CA LEU A 96 17.86 5.47 13.09
C LEU A 96 19.13 5.63 12.23
N GLN A 97 19.22 6.72 11.46
CA GLN A 97 20.44 7.05 10.75
C GLN A 97 21.56 7.45 11.72
N GLY A 98 21.27 8.31 12.70
CA GLY A 98 22.23 8.74 13.72
C GLY A 98 22.82 7.57 14.52
N ILE A 99 22.02 6.58 14.90
CA ILE A 99 22.51 5.36 15.57
C ILE A 99 23.56 4.63 14.71
N LYS A 100 23.32 4.50 13.40
CA LYS A 100 24.28 3.87 12.48
C LYS A 100 25.55 4.69 12.30
N GLU A 101 25.44 6.02 12.31
CA GLU A 101 26.60 6.92 12.24
C GLU A 101 27.44 6.81 13.52
N PHE A 102 26.81 6.72 14.70
CA PHE A 102 27.52 6.49 15.96
C PHE A 102 28.22 5.12 16.01
N GLU A 103 27.58 4.06 15.51
CA GLU A 103 28.19 2.73 15.36
C GLU A 103 29.42 2.77 14.45
N ALA A 104 29.34 3.50 13.33
CA ALA A 104 30.46 3.67 12.42
C ALA A 104 31.61 4.48 13.04
N ASP A 105 31.30 5.58 13.73
CA ASP A 105 32.31 6.43 14.36
C ASP A 105 33.02 5.72 15.54
N ALA A 106 32.28 4.94 16.33
CA ALA A 106 32.86 4.07 17.35
C ALA A 106 33.79 3.01 16.74
N GLY A 107 33.38 2.38 15.62
CA GLY A 107 34.22 1.45 14.86
C GLY A 107 35.52 2.07 14.32
N THR A 108 35.55 3.38 14.10
CA THR A 108 36.76 4.13 13.70
C THR A 108 37.58 4.70 14.87
N GLY A 109 37.11 4.53 16.11
CA GLY A 109 37.77 5.05 17.31
C GLY A 109 37.68 6.57 17.47
N LYS A 110 36.74 7.25 16.81
CA LYS A 110 36.52 8.70 16.94
C LYS A 110 35.75 9.08 18.21
N VAL A 111 34.99 8.14 18.75
CA VAL A 111 34.13 8.29 19.92
C VAL A 111 34.54 7.21 20.91
N ASP A 112 34.65 7.55 22.18
CA ASP A 112 34.93 6.56 23.23
C ASP A 112 33.71 5.68 23.51
N ASP A 113 33.96 4.48 24.03
CA ASP A 113 32.90 3.49 24.26
C ASP A 113 31.83 3.96 25.26
N ALA A 114 32.20 4.83 26.22
CA ALA A 114 31.27 5.31 27.24
C ALA A 114 30.30 6.36 26.67
N ASP A 115 30.81 7.30 25.88
CA ASP A 115 30.01 8.30 25.17
C ASP A 115 29.14 7.65 24.09
N TYR A 116 29.67 6.67 23.35
CA TYR A 116 28.89 5.89 22.38
C TYR A 116 27.69 5.22 23.04
N GLU A 117 27.89 4.50 24.14
CA GLU A 117 26.80 3.82 24.86
C GLU A 117 25.76 4.80 25.40
N HIS A 118 26.18 5.97 25.87
CA HIS A 118 25.26 7.01 26.34
C HIS A 118 24.40 7.59 25.20
N LEU A 119 25.04 7.95 24.08
CA LEU A 119 24.37 8.52 22.91
C LEU A 119 23.41 7.52 22.27
N ARG A 120 23.86 6.27 22.10
CA ARG A 120 23.05 5.18 21.57
C ARG A 120 21.81 4.93 22.42
N LYS A 121 21.95 4.76 23.73
CA LYS A 121 20.82 4.51 24.64
C LYS A 121 19.80 5.64 24.59
N THR A 122 20.26 6.89 24.52
CA THR A 122 19.38 8.07 24.45
C THR A 122 18.61 8.10 23.12
N ALA A 123 19.30 7.86 22.00
CA ALA A 123 18.67 7.80 20.68
C ALA A 123 17.67 6.63 20.55
N GLU A 124 18.03 5.44 21.04
CA GLU A 124 17.16 4.26 21.07
C GLU A 124 15.90 4.50 21.91
N ALA A 125 16.05 5.08 23.12
CA ALA A 125 14.93 5.41 23.98
C ALA A 125 13.93 6.35 23.27
N ARG A 126 14.45 7.38 22.59
CA ARG A 126 13.63 8.32 21.82
C ARG A 126 12.96 7.65 20.61
N ALA A 127 13.69 6.82 19.86
CA ALA A 127 13.13 6.10 18.72
C ALA A 127 11.98 5.17 19.13
N VAL A 128 12.13 4.45 20.25
CA VAL A 128 11.09 3.58 20.81
C VAL A 128 9.85 4.38 21.22
N GLU A 129 10.01 5.56 21.83
CA GLU A 129 8.91 6.46 22.17
C GLU A 129 8.10 6.87 20.92
N ILE A 130 8.79 7.31 19.87
CA ILE A 130 8.17 7.71 18.60
C ILE A 130 7.42 6.55 17.96
N ILE A 131 8.03 5.35 17.91
CA ILE A 131 7.41 4.15 17.34
C ILE A 131 6.14 3.78 18.11
N ARG A 132 6.14 3.88 19.45
CA ARG A 132 4.95 3.65 20.28
C ARG A 132 3.84 4.65 19.98
N ARG A 133 4.18 5.94 19.83
CA ARG A 133 3.23 7.00 19.50
C ARG A 133 2.59 6.80 18.12
N LEU A 134 3.40 6.46 17.11
CA LEU A 134 2.92 6.13 15.76
C LEU A 134 1.96 4.93 15.80
N LYS A 135 2.33 3.87 16.52
CA LYS A 135 1.48 2.67 16.66
C LYS A 135 0.14 2.97 17.33
N ALA A 136 0.14 3.77 18.40
CA ALA A 136 -1.09 4.16 19.08
C ALA A 136 -2.03 4.97 18.16
N LYS A 137 -1.48 5.85 17.33
CA LYS A 137 -2.25 6.58 16.31
C LYS A 137 -2.82 5.62 15.25
N ASP A 138 -2.01 4.70 14.74
CA ASP A 138 -2.44 3.72 13.73
C ASP A 138 -3.59 2.84 14.25
N ASP A 139 -3.49 2.36 15.50
CA ASP A 139 -4.55 1.57 16.14
C ASP A 139 -5.86 2.38 16.24
N LEU A 140 -5.77 3.65 16.64
CA LEU A 140 -6.92 4.57 16.72
C LEU A 140 -7.56 4.85 15.34
N TYR A 141 -6.74 5.03 14.29
CA TYR A 141 -7.25 5.21 12.93
C TYR A 141 -7.88 3.93 12.39
N ALA A 142 -7.32 2.76 12.71
CA ALA A 142 -7.86 1.47 12.32
C ALA A 142 -9.24 1.21 12.95
N GLU A 143 -9.44 1.58 14.22
CA GLU A 143 -10.76 1.52 14.88
C GLU A 143 -11.78 2.45 14.23
N LYS A 144 -11.42 3.71 13.99
CA LYS A 144 -12.29 4.67 13.27
C LYS A 144 -12.66 4.18 11.88
N ALA A 145 -11.70 3.60 11.15
CA ALA A 145 -11.95 3.02 9.83
C ALA A 145 -12.96 1.87 9.93
N ARG A 146 -12.81 0.94 10.88
CA ARG A 146 -13.76 -0.14 11.13
C ARG A 146 -15.18 0.37 11.44
N GLU A 147 -15.28 1.40 12.28
CA GLU A 147 -16.57 2.02 12.62
C GLU A 147 -17.25 2.65 11.39
N LEU A 148 -16.49 3.37 10.57
CA LEU A 148 -16.99 3.99 9.33
C LEU A 148 -17.46 2.93 8.32
N VAL A 149 -16.72 1.83 8.18
CA VAL A 149 -17.10 0.70 7.33
C VAL A 149 -18.43 0.10 7.82
N LYS A 150 -18.56 -0.15 9.13
CA LYS A 150 -19.80 -0.66 9.74
C LYS A 150 -21.00 0.26 9.48
N LYS A 151 -20.81 1.58 9.58
CA LYS A 151 -21.87 2.57 9.33
C LYS A 151 -22.28 2.67 7.86
N LYS A 152 -21.33 2.60 6.91
CA LYS A 152 -21.59 2.89 5.49
C LYS A 152 -21.97 1.68 4.65
N VAL A 153 -21.47 0.50 4.98
CA VAL A 153 -21.65 -0.68 4.13
C VAL A 153 -22.89 -1.50 4.53
N GLY A 154 -23.49 -1.20 5.70
CA GLY A 154 -24.36 -2.17 6.37
C GLY A 154 -23.56 -3.43 6.71
N ALA A 155 -24.09 -4.31 7.57
CA ALA A 155 -23.43 -5.59 7.84
C ALA A 155 -23.46 -6.47 6.57
N ARG A 156 -22.52 -6.26 5.66
CA ARG A 156 -22.24 -7.17 4.55
C ARG A 156 -21.36 -8.28 5.10
N PRO A 157 -21.61 -9.57 4.74
CA PRO A 157 -21.03 -10.71 5.43
C PRO A 157 -19.50 -10.58 5.46
N ALA A 158 -18.95 -10.90 6.61
CA ALA A 158 -17.52 -10.90 6.88
C ALA A 158 -16.77 -11.55 5.72
N ILE A 159 -16.19 -10.71 4.85
CA ILE A 159 -14.90 -11.06 4.29
C ILE A 159 -13.99 -11.23 5.50
N ALA A 160 -13.46 -12.43 5.61
CA ALA A 160 -12.87 -13.07 6.77
C ALA A 160 -12.08 -12.12 7.68
N GLU A 161 -12.12 -12.44 8.98
CA GLU A 161 -11.39 -11.79 10.06
C GLU A 161 -10.04 -11.21 9.61
N PRO A 162 -9.66 -10.01 10.10
CA PRO A 162 -8.31 -9.51 9.86
C PRO A 162 -7.35 -10.59 10.32
N ILE A 163 -6.50 -11.07 9.41
CA ILE A 163 -5.48 -12.10 9.66
C ILE A 163 -4.96 -11.87 11.07
N ALA A 164 -5.39 -12.75 11.98
CA ALA A 164 -5.22 -12.55 13.40
C ALA A 164 -3.73 -12.31 13.66
N LYS A 165 -3.42 -11.39 14.58
CA LYS A 165 -2.08 -11.27 15.16
C LYS A 165 -1.60 -12.69 15.51
N GLY A 166 -0.64 -13.20 14.75
CA GLY A 166 -0.19 -14.58 14.85
C GLY A 166 -1.01 -15.56 14.02
N ALA A 167 -1.14 -15.35 12.71
CA ALA A 167 -1.31 -16.48 11.80
C ALA A 167 -0.19 -17.47 12.13
N LYS A 168 -0.54 -18.56 12.84
CA LYS A 168 0.32 -19.73 12.93
C LYS A 168 0.51 -20.15 11.48
N VAL A 169 1.67 -19.83 10.93
CA VAL A 169 2.10 -20.33 9.63
C VAL A 169 1.79 -21.82 9.64
N LEU A 170 0.89 -22.23 8.75
CA LEU A 170 0.51 -23.64 8.63
C LEU A 170 1.82 -24.43 8.49
N PRO A 171 2.13 -25.39 9.38
CA PRO A 171 3.39 -26.11 9.33
C PRO A 171 3.56 -26.88 8.01
N GLU A 172 2.48 -27.13 7.27
CA GLU A 172 2.49 -27.82 5.97
C GLU A 172 3.09 -27.01 4.81
N LEU A 173 3.23 -25.67 4.90
CA LEU A 173 3.98 -24.89 3.89
C LEU A 173 5.50 -24.84 4.15
N ARG A 174 5.99 -25.54 5.18
CA ARG A 174 7.44 -25.63 5.47
C ARG A 174 8.16 -26.76 4.74
N GLU A 175 7.44 -27.70 4.16
CA GLU A 175 8.06 -28.81 3.42
C GLU A 175 8.34 -28.37 1.99
N GLY A 176 9.56 -27.87 1.75
CA GLY A 176 10.07 -27.64 0.39
C GLY A 176 10.61 -26.25 0.10
N VAL A 177 10.49 -25.30 1.03
CA VAL A 177 11.31 -24.08 0.96
C VAL A 177 12.56 -24.33 1.79
N PRO A 178 13.76 -24.48 1.19
CA PRO A 178 14.99 -24.51 1.95
C PRO A 178 15.15 -23.15 2.63
N TYR A 179 14.68 -23.05 3.88
CA TYR A 179 15.00 -21.92 4.73
C TYR A 179 16.53 -21.85 4.83
N ALA A 180 17.08 -20.64 4.68
CA ALA A 180 18.46 -20.38 5.06
C ALA A 180 18.66 -20.92 6.48
N HIS A 181 19.46 -21.98 6.63
CA HIS A 181 19.73 -22.62 7.91
C HIS A 181 20.18 -21.54 8.89
N ALA A 182 19.79 -21.60 10.17
CA ALA A 182 20.20 -20.62 11.20
C ALA A 182 21.73 -20.37 11.29
N LYS A 183 22.54 -21.24 10.68
CA LYS A 183 23.98 -21.12 10.49
C LYS A 183 24.41 -20.24 9.30
N SER A 184 23.47 -19.60 8.59
CA SER A 184 23.72 -18.75 7.43
C SER A 184 24.18 -17.33 7.77
N PHE A 185 24.17 -16.99 9.05
CA PHE A 185 24.69 -15.73 9.60
C PHE A 185 25.93 -15.95 10.48
N ASP A 186 26.54 -17.14 10.40
CA ASP A 186 27.80 -17.42 11.08
C ASP A 186 28.92 -17.27 10.05
N ASP A 187 29.74 -16.24 10.22
CA ASP A 187 30.84 -15.88 9.31
C ASP A 187 32.09 -16.75 9.51
N THR A 188 32.06 -17.75 10.41
CA THR A 188 33.20 -18.67 10.55
C THR A 188 33.43 -19.48 9.29
N ALA A 189 34.67 -19.39 8.79
CA ALA A 189 35.09 -20.03 7.58
C ALA A 189 34.96 -21.56 7.65
N ALA A 190 34.39 -22.15 6.60
CA ALA A 190 34.23 -23.58 6.46
C ALA A 190 35.30 -24.13 5.50
N LYS A 191 35.79 -25.36 5.75
CA LYS A 191 36.68 -26.03 4.80
C LYS A 191 35.92 -26.47 3.56
N LEU A 192 36.50 -26.29 2.38
CA LEU A 192 36.00 -26.87 1.14
C LEU A 192 36.75 -28.18 0.85
N VAL A 193 36.06 -29.31 0.97
CA VAL A 193 36.62 -30.62 0.61
C VAL A 193 36.42 -30.80 -0.89
N VAL A 194 37.49 -30.62 -1.67
CA VAL A 194 37.43 -30.65 -3.14
C VAL A 194 37.65 -32.07 -3.66
N THR A 195 36.77 -32.54 -4.53
CA THR A 195 36.93 -33.76 -5.33
C THR A 195 36.75 -33.40 -6.81
N ALA A 196 37.84 -33.41 -7.56
CA ALA A 196 37.90 -33.00 -8.96
C ALA A 196 37.39 -31.55 -9.20
N ASP A 197 36.19 -31.39 -9.76
CA ASP A 197 35.58 -30.12 -10.17
C ASP A 197 34.53 -29.59 -9.16
N ARG A 198 34.20 -30.38 -8.14
CA ARG A 198 33.21 -30.04 -7.10
C ARG A 198 33.82 -30.08 -5.72
N GLY A 199 33.22 -29.33 -4.80
CA GLY A 199 33.64 -29.27 -3.41
C GLY A 199 32.45 -29.25 -2.46
N LEU A 200 32.54 -30.04 -1.39
CA LEU A 200 31.55 -30.07 -0.33
C LEU A 200 31.94 -29.11 0.78
N CYS A 201 30.98 -28.29 1.23
CA CYS A 201 31.18 -27.42 2.38
C CYS A 201 31.27 -28.26 3.66
N GLY A 202 32.39 -28.21 4.39
CA GLY A 202 32.60 -28.94 5.63
C GLY A 202 31.69 -28.51 6.80
N ALA A 203 30.94 -27.42 6.67
CA ALA A 203 30.01 -26.94 7.70
C ALA A 203 28.55 -27.35 7.48
N CYS A 204 28.09 -27.40 6.23
CA CYS A 204 26.68 -27.69 5.90
C CYS A 204 26.48 -28.84 4.90
N GLY A 205 27.54 -29.34 4.28
CA GLY A 205 27.48 -30.40 3.27
C GLY A 205 26.98 -29.96 1.89
N GLY A 206 26.75 -28.65 1.67
CA GLY A 206 26.29 -28.13 0.38
C GLY A 206 27.32 -28.35 -0.74
N ASP A 207 26.84 -28.64 -1.94
CA ASP A 207 27.65 -28.79 -3.16
C ASP A 207 28.04 -27.41 -3.72
N ASN A 208 29.31 -27.22 -4.05
CA ASN A 208 29.87 -25.98 -4.57
C ASN A 208 30.88 -26.29 -5.67
N ALA A 209 31.12 -25.34 -6.58
CA ALA A 209 32.22 -25.48 -7.53
C ALA A 209 33.56 -25.45 -6.78
N ALA A 210 34.58 -26.17 -7.26
CA ALA A 210 35.92 -26.20 -6.65
C ALA A 210 36.56 -24.80 -6.45
N SER A 211 36.16 -23.81 -7.25
CA SER A 211 36.62 -22.41 -7.18
C SER A 211 35.72 -21.49 -6.34
N SER A 212 34.73 -22.03 -5.62
CA SER A 212 33.77 -21.22 -4.87
C SER A 212 34.41 -20.65 -3.60
N ASN A 213 34.45 -19.32 -3.48
CA ASN A 213 34.92 -18.64 -2.28
C ASN A 213 33.89 -18.61 -1.14
N PHE A 214 32.62 -18.86 -1.45
CA PHE A 214 31.50 -18.89 -0.50
C PHE A 214 30.60 -20.08 -0.79
N CYS A 215 30.00 -20.65 0.25
CA CYS A 215 29.05 -21.74 0.10
C CYS A 215 27.69 -21.21 -0.40
N THR A 216 27.18 -21.76 -1.51
CA THR A 216 25.87 -21.39 -2.09
C THR A 216 24.67 -21.78 -1.22
N SER A 217 24.85 -22.75 -0.31
CA SER A 217 23.78 -23.25 0.56
C SER A 217 23.71 -22.54 1.91
N CYS A 218 24.86 -22.23 2.53
CA CYS A 218 24.91 -21.62 3.86
C CYS A 218 25.61 -20.27 3.93
N GLY A 219 26.14 -19.73 2.83
CA GLY A 219 26.75 -18.39 2.79
C GLY A 219 28.12 -18.24 3.43
N ARG A 220 28.65 -19.27 4.11
CA ARG A 220 29.96 -19.22 4.77
C ARG A 220 31.12 -19.04 3.79
N PRO A 221 32.18 -18.30 4.16
CA PRO A 221 33.40 -18.28 3.38
C PRO A 221 34.05 -19.66 3.38
N LEU A 222 34.55 -20.09 2.22
CA LEU A 222 35.18 -21.39 2.00
C LEU A 222 36.69 -21.22 1.94
N LEU A 223 37.41 -21.97 2.78
CA LEU A 223 38.86 -22.07 2.69
C LEU A 223 39.22 -23.30 1.83
N PRO A 224 40.09 -23.15 0.81
CA PRO A 224 40.60 -24.29 0.08
C PRO A 224 41.38 -25.19 1.05
N GLU A 225 41.08 -26.48 1.05
CA GLU A 225 41.88 -27.44 1.80
C GLU A 225 43.27 -27.48 1.15
N ALA A 226 44.28 -26.97 1.85
CA ALA A 226 45.66 -27.09 1.40
C ALA A 226 46.00 -28.58 1.29
N ALA A 227 46.38 -29.00 0.08
CA ALA A 227 46.88 -30.34 -0.22
C ALA A 227 48.12 -30.69 0.62
#